data_AF-A0A2N2MNW8-F1
#
_entry.id   AF-A0A2N2MNW8-F1
#
_cell.length_a   1.000
_cell.length_b   1.000
_cell.length_c   1.000
_cell.angle_alpha   90.00
_cell.angle_beta   90.00
_cell.angle_gamma   90.00
#
_symmetry.space_group_name_H-M   'P 1'
#
loop_
_entity.id
_entity.type
_entity.pdbx_description
1 polymer ?
#
loop_
_entity_poly.entity_id
_entity_poly.type
_entity_poly.pdbx_seq_one_letter_code
_entity_poly.pdbx_strand_id
1 'polypeptide(L)' 'MNIDNFQPTRIAIVGTGNVGATFAYALLQSGLAAEIVLIDRNHTRAEGEAMDLNHAVPLTH' A
#
# COMPACT_ATOMS: atom_id res chain seq x y z
N MET A 1 16.15 14.98 -25.63
CA MET A 1 16.08 14.50 -24.23
C MET A 1 14.90 13.56 -24.15
N ASN A 2 15.14 12.26 -24.07
CA ASN A 2 14.09 11.32 -23.70
C ASN A 2 13.90 11.50 -22.20
N ILE A 3 12.79 12.12 -21.79
CA ILE A 3 12.39 12.07 -20.40
C ILE A 3 11.92 10.64 -20.17
N ASP A 4 12.79 9.80 -19.63
CA ASP A 4 12.43 8.43 -19.29
C ASP A 4 11.24 8.53 -18.33
N ASN A 5 10.07 8.13 -18.84
CA ASN A 5 8.79 8.32 -18.19
C ASN A 5 8.67 7.27 -17.09
N PHE A 6 9.42 7.46 -16.00
CA PHE A 6 9.42 6.57 -14.85
C PHE A 6 8.01 6.56 -14.25
N GLN A 7 7.31 5.45 -14.43
CA GLN A 7 6.02 5.21 -13.81
C GLN A 7 6.26 4.41 -12.53
N PRO A 8 6.14 5.01 -11.33
CA PRO A 8 6.30 4.29 -10.09
C PRO A 8 5.32 3.10 -10.02
N THR A 9 5.78 1.97 -9.51
CA THR A 9 4.95 0.76 -9.37
C THR A 9 3.81 1.05 -8.38
N ARG A 10 2.58 1.08 -8.89
CA ARG A 10 1.36 1.25 -8.11
C ARG A 10 0.62 -0.07 -8.00
N ILE A 11 0.25 -0.47 -6.78
CA ILE A 11 -0.49 -1.70 -6.52
C ILE A 11 -1.78 -1.35 -5.77
N ALA A 12 -2.91 -1.83 -6.29
CA ALA A 12 -4.21 -1.69 -5.65
C ALA A 12 -4.66 -3.01 -5.01
N ILE A 13 -5.10 -2.94 -3.76
CA ILE A 13 -5.59 -4.07 -2.97
C ILE A 13 -7.09 -3.86 -2.73
N VAL A 14 -7.90 -4.78 -3.26
CA VAL A 14 -9.36 -4.76 -3.11
C VAL A 14 -9.76 -5.72 -2.00
N GLY A 15 -10.25 -5.16 -0.90
CA GLY A 15 -10.57 -5.83 0.35
C GLY A 15 -9.43 -5.66 1.37
N THR A 16 -9.69 -4.94 2.46
CA THR A 16 -8.76 -4.74 3.58
C THR A 16 -9.07 -5.66 4.76
N GLY A 17 -9.62 -6.84 4.46
CA GLY A 17 -9.75 -7.98 5.37
C GLY A 17 -8.40 -8.43 5.94
N ASN A 18 -8.38 -9.44 6.81
CA ASN A 18 -7.13 -9.94 7.42
C ASN A 18 -6.05 -10.28 6.38
N VAL A 19 -6.45 -10.87 5.24
CA VAL A 19 -5.55 -11.20 4.13
C VAL A 19 -5.03 -9.94 3.43
N GLY A 20 -5.92 -9.02 3.07
CA GLY A 20 -5.55 -7.80 2.35
C GLY A 20 -4.66 -6.88 3.17
N ALA A 21 -4.96 -6.69 4.46
CA ALA A 21 -4.14 -5.93 5.40
C ALA A 21 -2.75 -6.57 5.58
N THR A 22 -2.69 -7.88 5.80
CA THR A 22 -1.41 -8.60 5.93
C THR A 22 -0.58 -8.53 4.65
N PHE A 23 -1.22 -8.65 3.49
CA PHE A 23 -0.54 -8.50 2.21
C PHE A 23 -0.03 -7.07 2.01
N ALA A 24 -0.81 -6.05 2.37
CA ALA A 24 -0.39 -4.65 2.28
C ALA A 24 0.84 -4.38 3.17
N TYR A 25 0.87 -4.94 4.39
CA TYR A 25 2.02 -4.83 5.29
C TYR A 25 3.26 -5.55 4.75
N ALA A 26 3.11 -6.78 4.23
CA ALA A 26 4.21 -7.50 3.60
C ALA A 26 4.72 -6.79 2.34
N LEU A 27 3.81 -6.20 1.56
CA LEU A 27 4.14 -5.43 0.36
C LEU A 27 4.93 -4.16 0.73
N LEU A 28 4.50 -3.44 1.76
CA LEU A 28 5.23 -2.31 2.32
C LEU A 28 6.66 -2.70 2.72
N GLN A 29 6.80 -3.79 3.48
CA GLN A 29 8.10 -4.30 3.94
C GLN A 29 9.02 -4.78 2.80
N SER A 30 8.45 -5.16 1.65
CA SER A 30 9.21 -5.62 0.48
C SER A 30 9.81 -4.51 -0.38
N GLY A 31 9.32 -3.27 -0.23
CA GLY A 31 9.73 -2.13 -1.07
C GLY A 31 9.34 -2.25 -2.56
N LEU A 32 8.51 -3.22 -2.94
CA LEU A 32 8.16 -3.50 -4.35
C LEU A 32 7.16 -2.50 -4.95
N ALA A 33 6.38 -1.83 -4.10
CA ALA A 33 5.41 -0.83 -4.51
C ALA A 33 5.86 0.55 -4.07
N ALA A 34 5.89 1.48 -5.02
CA ALA A 34 6.06 2.90 -4.73
C ALA A 34 4.75 3.52 -4.19
N GLU A 35 3.60 2.94 -4.57
CA GLU A 35 2.29 3.37 -4.08
C GLU A 35 1.39 2.15 -3.82
N ILE A 36 0.77 2.13 -2.63
CA ILE A 36 -0.20 1.11 -2.22
C ILE A 36 -1.58 1.77 -2.09
N VAL A 37 -2.56 1.27 -2.84
CA VAL A 37 -3.94 1.77 -2.81
C VAL A 37 -4.84 0.74 -2.14
N LEU A 38 -5.52 1.13 -1.06
CA LEU A 38 -6.47 0.28 -0.35
C LEU A 38 -7.91 0.60 -0.76
N ILE A 39 -8.65 -0.41 -1.20
CA ILE A 39 -10.04 -0.28 -1.62
C ILE A 39 -10.87 -1.25 -0.78
N ASP A 40 -11.82 -0.73 0.00
CA ASP A 40 -12.78 -1.56 0.73
C ASP A 40 -14.17 -0.90 0.72
N ARG A 41 -15.22 -1.71 0.84
CA ARG A 41 -16.58 -1.20 1.00
C ARG A 41 -16.72 -0.42 2.32
N ASN A 42 -16.01 -0.84 3.36
CA ASN A 42 -15.92 -0.13 4.62
C ASN A 42 -14.76 0.88 4.54
N HIS A 43 -15.10 2.13 4.20
CA HIS A 43 -14.13 3.21 4.08
C HIS A 43 -13.32 3.43 5.37
N THR A 44 -13.98 3.43 6.54
CA THR A 44 -13.31 3.60 7.83
C THR A 44 -12.27 2.51 8.09
N ARG A 45 -12.54 1.27 7.67
CA ARG A 45 -11.57 0.18 7.73
C ARG A 45 -10.38 0.45 6.80
N ALA A 46 -10.62 0.77 5.53
CA ALA A 46 -9.54 1.04 4.58
C ALA A 46 -8.65 2.22 5.02
N GLU A 47 -9.26 3.26 5.57
CA GLU A 47 -8.57 4.43 6.12
C GLU A 47 -7.73 4.08 7.36
N GLY A 48 -8.29 3.27 8.28
CA GLY A 48 -7.55 2.80 9.46
C GLY A 48 -6.32 1.97 9.10
N GLU A 49 -6.45 1.05 8.14
CA GLU A 49 -5.34 0.24 7.63
C GLU A 49 -4.31 1.11 6.90
N ALA A 50 -4.75 2.14 6.15
CA ALA A 50 -3.84 3.09 5.52
C ALA A 50 -3.05 3.92 6.55
N MET A 51 -3.69 4.34 7.65
CA MET A 51 -2.99 5.02 8.76
C MET A 51 -1.95 4.11 9.41
N ASP A 52 -2.30 2.84 9.66
CA ASP A 52 -1.38 1.86 10.26
C ASP A 52 -0.15 1.62 9.35
N LEU A 53 -0.37 1.41 8.06
CA LEU A 53 0.72 1.28 7.08
C LEU A 53 1.61 2.53 7.03
N ASN A 54 1.03 3.73 7.03
CA ASN A 54 1.79 4.98 7.05
C ASN A 54 2.64 5.13 8.32
N HIS A 55 2.14 4.68 9.47
CA HIS A 55 2.94 4.64 10.69
C HIS A 55 4.06 3.60 10.62
N ALA A 56 3.89 2.52 9.87
CA ALA A 56 4.91 1.50 9.67
C ALA A 56 6.01 1.90 8.67
N VAL A 57 5.77 2.84 7.75
CA VAL A 57 6.73 3.27 6.71
C VAL A 57 8.14 3.55 7.27
N PRO A 58 8.33 4.33 8.36
CA PRO A 58 9.68 4.65 8.86
C PRO A 58 10.40 3.44 9.49
N LEU A 59 9.70 2.32 9.70
CA LEU A 59 10.20 1.10 10.33
C LEU A 59 10.52 0.01 9.30
N THR A 60 10.12 0.22 8.04
CA THR A 60 10.42 -0.68 6.93
C THR A 60 11.79 -0.39 6.33
N HIS A 61 12.44 -1.42 5.78
CA HIS A 61 13.83 -1.37 5.30
C HIS A 61 13.91 -0.97 3.84
#